data_AF-A0A8J5GCJ2-F1
#
_entry.id   AF-A0A8J5GCJ2-F1
#
_cell.length_a   1.000
_cell.length_b   1.000
_cell.length_c   1.000
_cell.angle_alpha   90.00
_cell.angle_beta   90.00
_cell.angle_gamma   90.00
#
_symmetry.space_group_name_H-M   'P 1'
#
loop_
_entity.id
_entity.type
_entity.pdbx_description
1 polymer ?
#
loop_
_entity_poly.entity_id
_entity_poly.type
_entity_poly.pdbx_seq_one_letter_code
_entity_poly.pdbx_strand_id
1 'polypeptide(L)'
;MFGEINEVMTKEFEMTNIGFMAYYLGIEVNQREDGIFISQEGYAREILKKFKMDNSKLINIPVEYGVKLSKHDEEEKVDPTFFKSLVGSLRYLTCIRLNILYVVRLVSH
;
A
#
# COMPACT_ATOMS: atom_id res chain seq x y z
N MET A 1 -16.98 23.92 15.32
CA MET A 1 -17.24 23.01 14.18
C MET A 1 -16.91 21.53 14.50
N PHE A 2 -15.65 21.06 14.56
CA PHE A 2 -15.39 19.63 14.87
C PHE A 2 -15.68 19.23 16.33
N GLY A 3 -15.50 20.15 17.29
CA GLY A 3 -15.79 19.89 18.71
C GLY A 3 -17.28 19.63 18.99
N GLU A 4 -18.17 20.44 18.40
CA GLU A 4 -19.63 20.32 18.56
C GLU A 4 -20.17 19.02 17.96
N ILE A 5 -19.62 18.58 16.82
CA ILE A 5 -19.97 17.30 16.20
C ILE A 5 -19.55 16.14 17.12
N ASN A 6 -18.33 16.18 17.68
CA ASN A 6 -17.87 15.14 18.58
C ASN A 6 -18.73 15.06 19.85
N GLU A 7 -19.16 16.18 20.43
CA GLU A 7 -20.05 16.16 21.60
C GLU A 7 -21.40 15.50 21.31
N VAL A 8 -22.03 15.83 20.18
CA VAL A 8 -23.29 15.21 19.78
C VAL A 8 -23.10 13.72 19.51
N MET A 9 -22.03 13.34 18.81
CA MET A 9 -21.76 11.94 18.46
C MET A 9 -21.41 11.08 19.68
N THR A 10 -20.65 11.59 20.64
CA THR A 10 -20.34 10.88 21.89
C THR A 10 -21.55 10.79 22.84
N LYS A 11 -22.50 11.72 22.72
CA LYS A 11 -23.75 11.67 23.51
C LYS A 11 -24.73 10.60 23.00
N GLU A 12 -24.84 10.48 21.68
CA GLU A 12 -25.78 9.54 21.04
C GLU A 12 -25.18 8.15 20.81
N PHE A 13 -23.85 8.04 20.72
CA PHE A 13 -23.14 6.79 20.46
C PHE A 13 -21.96 6.59 21.42
N GLU A 14 -21.66 5.32 21.75
CA GLU A 14 -20.42 4.96 22.47
C GLU A 14 -19.19 5.18 21.56
N MET A 15 -18.77 6.44 21.45
CA MET A 15 -17.66 6.87 20.59
C MET A 15 -16.56 7.51 21.43
N THR A 16 -15.32 7.10 21.17
CA THR A 16 -14.11 7.75 21.70
C THR A 16 -13.44 8.57 20.61
N ASN A 17 -13.19 9.86 20.88
CA ASN A 17 -12.39 10.70 20.00
C ASN A 17 -10.90 10.37 20.18
N ILE A 18 -10.29 9.81 19.13
CA ILE A 18 -8.87 9.41 19.12
C ILE A 18 -7.92 10.54 18.66
N GLY A 19 -8.45 11.75 18.44
CA GLY A 19 -7.67 12.91 18.02
C GLY A 19 -7.19 12.82 16.56
N PHE A 20 -6.07 13.49 16.27
CA PHE A 20 -5.51 13.48 14.93
C PHE A 20 -4.97 12.10 14.56
N MET A 21 -5.57 11.52 13.53
CA MET A 21 -5.11 10.27 12.92
C MET A 21 -3.73 10.48 12.30
N ALA A 22 -2.73 9.76 12.81
CA ALA A 22 -1.37 9.72 12.26
C ALA A 22 -1.15 8.55 11.30
N TYR A 23 -1.86 7.43 11.53
CA TYR A 23 -1.76 6.23 10.70
C TYR A 23 -3.14 5.56 10.54
N TYR A 24 -3.42 5.06 9.35
CA TYR A 24 -4.57 4.23 9.05
C TYR A 24 -4.20 3.14 8.05
N LEU A 25 -4.23 1.87 8.47
CA LEU A 25 -3.93 0.71 7.62
C LEU A 25 -2.55 0.77 6.90
N GLY A 26 -1.55 1.43 7.48
CA GLY A 26 -0.23 1.63 6.84
C GLY A 26 -0.16 2.84 5.92
N ILE A 27 -1.22 3.64 5.89
CA ILE A 27 -1.23 4.99 5.32
C ILE A 27 -0.86 5.97 6.44
N GLU A 28 0.22 6.70 6.24
CA GLU A 28 0.64 7.83 7.06
C GLU A 28 -0.23 9.04 6.71
N VAL A 29 -0.79 9.67 7.74
CA VAL A 29 -1.63 10.87 7.60
C VAL A 29 -0.98 12.00 8.39
N ASN A 30 -0.64 13.08 7.70
CA ASN A 30 -0.03 14.27 8.29
C ASN A 30 -0.99 15.45 8.08
N GLN A 31 -1.71 15.80 9.13
CA GLN A 31 -2.69 16.88 9.15
C GLN A 31 -1.99 18.16 9.62
N ARG A 32 -1.98 19.18 8.77
CA ARG A 32 -1.35 20.47 8.99
C ARG A 32 -2.35 21.59 8.73
N GLU A 33 -1.98 22.82 9.08
CA GLU A 33 -2.83 24.00 8.81
C GLU A 33 -3.08 24.21 7.31
N ASP A 34 -2.13 23.82 6.46
CA ASP A 34 -2.20 23.95 4.99
C ASP A 34 -2.90 22.77 4.30
N GLY A 35 -3.27 21.71 5.04
CA GLY A 35 -4.04 20.59 4.51
C GLY A 35 -3.68 19.23 5.09
N ILE A 36 -4.18 18.18 4.45
CA ILE A 36 -3.94 16.79 4.83
C ILE A 36 -3.02 16.14 3.80
N PHE A 37 -1.84 15.74 4.24
CA PHE A 37 -0.88 14.99 3.43
C PHE A 37 -0.97 13.51 3.76
N ILE A 38 -0.95 12.69 2.72
CA ILE A 38 -1.10 11.25 2.83
C ILE A 38 0.13 10.58 2.20
N SER A 39 0.73 9.63 2.91
CA SER A 39 1.91 8.89 2.50
C SER A 39 1.72 7.39 2.73
N GLN A 40 2.38 6.56 1.91
CA GLN A 40 2.54 5.12 2.13
C GLN A 40 4.02 4.73 2.12
N GLU A 41 4.92 5.69 2.38
CA GLU A 41 6.36 5.46 2.30
C GLU A 41 6.82 4.39 3.29
N GLY A 42 6.36 4.44 4.54
CA GLY A 42 6.65 3.42 5.55
C GLY A 42 6.24 2.03 5.10
N TYR A 43 5.00 1.88 4.59
CA TYR A 43 4.51 0.61 4.08
C TYR A 43 5.32 0.10 2.87
N ALA A 44 5.69 0.98 1.94
CA ALA A 44 6.55 0.62 0.82
C ALA A 44 7.91 0.10 1.29
N ARG A 45 8.51 0.76 2.30
CA ARG A 45 9.79 0.35 2.88
C ARG A 45 9.70 -0.98 3.62
N GLU A 46 8.59 -1.24 4.31
CA GLU A 46 8.32 -2.53 4.96
C GLU A 46 8.20 -3.66 3.94
N ILE A 47 7.51 -3.45 2.81
CA ILE A 47 7.44 -4.44 1.72
C ILE A 47 8.83 -4.76 1.21
N LEU A 48 9.64 -3.73 0.89
CA LEU A 48 11.00 -3.96 0.40
C LEU A 48 11.82 -4.79 1.38
N LYS A 49 11.78 -4.48 2.68
CA LYS A 49 12.48 -5.28 3.71
C LYS A 49 11.94 -6.70 3.81
N LYS A 50 10.61 -6.87 3.86
CA LYS A 50 9.94 -8.17 3.99
C LYS A 50 10.34 -9.15 2.88
N PHE A 51 10.49 -8.64 1.66
CA PHE A 51 10.85 -9.44 0.49
C PHE A 51 12.35 -9.33 0.13
N LYS A 52 13.20 -8.81 1.03
CA LYS A 52 14.67 -8.69 0.87
C LYS A 52 15.10 -7.89 -0.37
N MET A 53 14.36 -6.84 -0.68
CA MET A 53 14.55 -5.94 -1.82
C MET A 53 15.06 -4.55 -1.42
N ASP A 54 15.45 -4.33 -0.16
CA ASP A 54 15.92 -3.06 0.40
C ASP A 54 17.15 -2.47 -0.32
N ASN A 55 17.99 -3.33 -0.91
CA ASN A 55 19.18 -2.92 -1.68
C ASN A 55 18.99 -3.05 -3.20
N SER A 56 17.75 -3.20 -3.67
CA SER A 56 17.47 -3.32 -5.10
C SER A 56 17.78 -2.01 -5.83
N LYS A 57 18.29 -2.14 -7.06
CA LYS A 57 18.52 -0.98 -7.92
C LYS A 57 17.20 -0.27 -8.23
N LEU A 58 17.22 1.07 -8.15
CA LEU A 58 16.08 1.89 -8.57
C LEU A 58 15.88 1.79 -10.08
N ILE A 59 14.63 1.56 -10.49
CA ILE A 59 14.22 1.49 -11.90
C ILE A 59 13.00 2.38 -12.09
N ASN A 60 13.00 3.21 -13.13
CA ASN A 60 11.89 4.11 -13.46
C ASN A 60 10.74 3.39 -14.18
N ILE A 61 11.06 2.32 -14.90
CA ILE A 61 10.12 1.54 -15.71
C ILE A 61 9.85 0.21 -14.99
N PRO A 62 8.64 0.01 -14.44
CA PRO A 62 8.36 -1.16 -13.60
C PRO A 62 8.19 -2.47 -14.39
N VAL A 63 7.97 -2.40 -15.71
CA VAL A 63 7.93 -3.56 -16.62
C VAL A 63 8.32 -3.16 -18.04
N GLU A 64 8.97 -4.05 -18.77
CA GLU A 64 9.27 -3.85 -20.19
C GLU A 64 7.99 -3.77 -21.04
N TYR A 65 8.03 -2.97 -22.11
CA TYR A 65 6.91 -2.83 -23.03
C TYR A 65 6.68 -4.14 -23.81
N GLY A 66 5.42 -4.58 -23.91
CA GLY A 66 5.05 -5.77 -24.67
C GLY A 66 5.36 -7.11 -23.99
N VAL A 67 5.70 -7.11 -22.69
CA VAL A 67 5.86 -8.34 -21.91
C VAL A 67 4.61 -9.22 -22.02
N LYS A 68 4.82 -10.46 -22.46
CA LYS A 68 3.84 -11.53 -22.39
C LYS A 68 4.33 -12.55 -21.37
N LEU A 69 3.53 -12.78 -20.33
CA LEU A 69 3.83 -13.81 -19.34
C LEU A 69 3.48 -15.18 -19.95
N SER A 70 4.44 -16.11 -19.93
CA SER A 70 4.27 -17.52 -20.28
C SER A 70 4.53 -18.39 -19.07
N LYS A 71 3.85 -19.54 -19.00
CA LYS A 71 4.16 -20.58 -18.01
C LYS A 71 5.24 -21.47 -18.60
N HIS A 72 6.36 -21.60 -17.90
CA HIS A 72 7.40 -22.57 -18.23
C HIS A 72 7.33 -23.69 -17.19
N ASP A 73 6.90 -24.89 -17.62
CA ASP A 73 6.72 -26.04 -16.74
C ASP A 73 8.04 -26.64 -16.23
N GLU A 74 9.17 -26.20 -16.79
CA GLU A 74 10.53 -26.64 -16.44
C GLU A 74 11.17 -25.80 -15.31
N GLU A 75 10.52 -24.70 -14.89
CA GLU A 75 11.04 -23.81 -13.84
C GLU A 75 10.73 -24.31 -12.43
N GLU A 76 11.60 -23.92 -11.48
CA GLU A 76 11.42 -24.21 -10.08
C GLU A 76 10.13 -23.56 -9.56
N LYS A 77 9.27 -24.37 -8.93
CA LYS A 77 7.99 -23.89 -8.42
C LYS A 77 8.21 -22.90 -7.28
N VAL A 78 7.73 -21.68 -7.46
CA VAL A 78 7.69 -20.66 -6.40
C VAL A 78 6.67 -21.07 -5.33
N ASP A 79 7.00 -20.82 -4.06
CA ASP A 79 6.05 -20.98 -2.96
C ASP A 79 4.80 -20.11 -3.19
N PRO A 80 3.59 -20.70 -3.33
CA PRO A 80 2.39 -19.94 -3.65
C PRO A 80 1.99 -18.96 -2.54
N THR A 81 2.33 -19.25 -1.28
CA THR A 81 2.02 -18.38 -0.14
C THR A 81 2.85 -17.10 -0.21
N PHE A 82 4.16 -17.24 -0.42
CA PHE A 82 5.10 -16.15 -0.62
C PHE A 82 4.68 -15.27 -1.80
N PHE A 83 4.39 -15.86 -2.96
CA PHE A 83 3.97 -15.10 -4.14
C PHE A 83 2.67 -14.33 -3.92
N LYS A 84 1.64 -14.98 -3.36
CA LYS A 84 0.36 -14.31 -3.04
C LYS A 84 0.54 -13.20 -2.00
N SER A 85 1.41 -13.38 -1.02
CA SER A 85 1.73 -12.35 -0.03
C SER A 85 2.38 -11.12 -0.68
N LEU A 86 3.30 -11.33 -1.62
CA LEU A 86 3.94 -10.26 -2.39
C LEU A 86 2.93 -9.50 -3.23
N VAL A 87 2.16 -10.22 -4.06
CA VAL A 87 1.14 -9.61 -4.92
C VAL A 87 0.09 -8.86 -4.11
N GLY A 88 -0.36 -9.42 -2.98
CA GLY A 88 -1.30 -8.75 -2.07
C GLY A 88 -0.74 -7.45 -1.49
N SER A 89 0.53 -7.46 -1.09
CA SER A 89 1.20 -6.26 -0.55
C SER A 89 1.36 -5.17 -1.62
N LEU A 90 1.73 -5.55 -2.85
CA LEU A 90 1.82 -4.63 -3.98
C LEU A 90 0.44 -4.07 -4.39
N ARG A 91 -0.62 -4.88 -4.34
CA ARG A 91 -2.00 -4.42 -4.57
C ARG A 91 -2.43 -3.38 -3.56
N TYR A 92 -2.01 -3.48 -2.30
CA TYR A 92 -2.34 -2.45 -1.32
C TYR A 92 -1.61 -1.11 -1.59
N LEU A 93 -0.37 -1.16 -2.11
CA LEU A 93 0.34 0.04 -2.54
C LEU A 93 -0.36 0.78 -3.69
N THR A 94 -1.09 0.09 -4.57
CA THR A 94 -1.75 0.74 -5.70
C THR A 94 -2.92 1.65 -5.28
N CYS A 95 -3.35 1.62 -4.02
CA CYS A 95 -4.36 2.53 -3.47
C CYS A 95 -3.96 4.01 -3.64
N ILE A 96 -2.68 4.33 -3.43
CA ILE A 96 -2.14 5.70 -3.57
C ILE A 96 -1.06 5.77 -4.66
N ARG A 97 -0.42 4.65 -5.01
CA ARG A 97 0.70 4.57 -5.95
C ARG A 97 0.28 3.96 -7.30
N LEU A 98 -0.52 4.72 -8.07
CA LEU A 98 -1.09 4.24 -9.34
C LEU A 98 -0.06 3.98 -10.45
N ASN A 99 1.16 4.53 -10.35
CA ASN A 99 2.19 4.37 -11.39
C ASN A 99 2.69 2.91 -11.53
N ILE A 100 2.41 2.03 -10.58
CA ILE A 100 2.73 0.59 -10.67
C ILE A 100 1.51 -0.29 -10.93
N LEU A 101 0.30 0.30 -11.02
CA LEU A 101 -0.96 -0.44 -11.10
C LEU A 101 -0.99 -1.44 -12.26
N TYR A 102 -0.50 -1.04 -13.43
CA TYR A 102 -0.46 -1.89 -14.61
C TYR A 102 0.34 -3.18 -14.37
N VAL A 103 1.54 -3.05 -13.79
CA VAL A 103 2.44 -4.19 -13.55
C VAL A 103 1.87 -5.13 -12.50
N VAL A 104 1.32 -4.57 -11.42
CA VAL A 104 0.67 -5.36 -10.37
C VAL A 104 -0.52 -6.13 -10.94
N ARG A 105 -1.30 -5.54 -11.84
CA ARG A 105 -2.40 -6.23 -12.54
C ARG A 105 -1.89 -7.36 -13.42
N LEU A 106 -0.81 -7.14 -14.17
CA LEU A 106 -0.21 -8.13 -15.06
C LEU A 106 0.21 -9.40 -14.31
N VAL A 107 0.86 -9.26 -13.14
CA VAL A 107 1.35 -10.39 -12.34
C VAL A 107 0.30 -11.00 -11.40
N SER A 108 -0.86 -10.36 -11.27
CA SER A 108 -1.96 -10.86 -10.42
C SER A 108 -2.85 -11.90 -11.13
N HIS A 109 -2.62 -12.14 -12.42
CA HIS A 109 -3.52 -12.87 -13.31
C HIS A 109 -2.91 -14.20 -13.78
#